data_AF-A0A1H7FJJ9-F1
#
_entry.id   AF-A0A1H7FJJ9-F1
#
_cell.length_a   1.000
_cell.length_b   1.000
_cell.length_c   1.000
_cell.angle_alpha   90.00
_cell.angle_beta   90.00
_cell.angle_gamma   90.00
#
_symmetry.space_group_name_H-M   'P 1'
#
loop_
_entity.id
_entity.type
_entity.pdbx_description
1 polymer ?
#
loop_
_entity_poly.entity_id
_entity_poly.type
_entity_poly.pdbx_seq_one_letter_code
_entity_poly.pdbx_strand_id
1 'polypeptide(L)'
;MKKTTTSQDLYRLLLDDELAPEVKSFTPDKSVSKIRNTILKGFKEQVFFETEGEGDPISYKRATEKTIMYYISTGNLTKILALIESFDPSENHYSPGAFNDIGEVSENPLSQAISMFVSGITLYTRAALDGGLPDHIAYSLSDNYIKYSLMETDISKLNHLQNCALYDFTYQVSAYKYRSCGLYVKKCCEYISRHLHEKITLSDLSSITGKSEGYISKIFEEELSERPSVFIRNQKLEYAAHALEITDISISSLSDLLAFPSTSAFITYFRQKYGVTPHEYKTTFSRL
;
A
#
# COMPACT_ATOMS: atom_id res chain seq x y z
N MET A 1 -21.75 -26.95 3.99
CA MET A 1 -22.34 -25.67 3.54
C MET A 1 -22.00 -24.62 4.58
N LYS A 2 -21.05 -23.72 4.30
CA LYS A 2 -20.75 -22.59 5.20
C LYS A 2 -21.86 -21.56 4.98
N LYS A 3 -22.56 -21.18 6.06
CA LYS A 3 -23.56 -20.10 6.03
C LYS A 3 -22.84 -18.83 5.59
N THR A 4 -23.25 -18.30 4.44
CA THR A 4 -22.91 -16.94 4.02
C THR A 4 -23.53 -16.01 5.05
N THR A 5 -22.71 -15.33 5.84
CA THR A 5 -23.15 -14.27 6.75
C THR A 5 -23.85 -13.22 5.90
N THR A 6 -25.15 -13.02 6.10
CA THR A 6 -25.90 -12.01 5.36
C THR A 6 -25.53 -10.61 5.87
N SER A 7 -25.74 -9.56 5.07
CA SER A 7 -25.50 -8.17 5.50
C SER A 7 -26.23 -7.83 6.82
N GLN A 8 -27.40 -8.45 7.06
CA GLN A 8 -28.15 -8.35 8.31
C GLN A 8 -27.44 -8.99 9.53
N ASP A 9 -26.64 -10.04 9.32
CA ASP A 9 -25.87 -10.70 10.39
C ASP A 9 -24.62 -9.87 10.79
N LEU A 10 -23.98 -9.20 9.82
CA LEU A 10 -22.89 -8.23 10.08
C LEU A 10 -23.43 -6.99 10.82
N TYR A 11 -24.63 -6.53 10.45
CA TYR A 11 -25.31 -5.41 11.11
C TYR A 11 -25.59 -5.68 12.60
N ARG A 12 -26.05 -6.89 12.93
CA ARG A 12 -26.21 -7.33 14.33
C ARG A 12 -24.89 -7.33 15.09
N LEU A 13 -23.82 -7.86 14.49
CA LEU A 13 -22.48 -7.91 15.09
C LEU A 13 -21.86 -6.54 15.38
N LEU A 14 -22.18 -5.49 14.61
CA LEU A 14 -21.62 -4.15 14.77
C LEU A 14 -22.42 -3.26 15.73
N LEU A 15 -23.71 -3.53 15.92
CA LEU A 15 -24.65 -2.63 16.61
C LEU A 15 -25.29 -3.22 17.86
N ASP A 16 -25.31 -4.55 17.99
CA ASP A 16 -25.62 -5.19 19.26
C ASP A 16 -24.38 -5.05 20.14
N ASP A 17 -24.53 -4.22 21.17
CA ASP A 17 -23.54 -3.92 22.21
C ASP A 17 -23.31 -5.15 23.12
N GLU A 18 -23.27 -6.37 22.57
CA GLU A 18 -22.85 -7.59 23.26
C GLU A 18 -21.31 -7.61 23.34
N LEU A 19 -20.74 -6.54 23.88
CA LEU A 19 -19.40 -6.59 24.44
C LEU A 19 -19.42 -7.66 25.53
N ALA A 20 -18.45 -8.58 25.47
CA ALA A 20 -18.29 -9.58 26.53
C ALA A 20 -18.32 -8.88 27.90
N PRO A 21 -18.96 -9.47 28.92
CA PRO A 21 -19.21 -8.81 30.22
C PRO A 21 -17.96 -8.28 30.94
N GLU A 22 -16.77 -8.66 30.48
CA GLU A 22 -15.46 -8.27 30.98
C GLU A 22 -14.93 -6.95 30.38
N VAL A 23 -15.50 -6.47 29.26
CA VAL A 23 -15.05 -5.25 28.58
C VAL A 23 -15.74 -4.03 29.19
N LYS A 24 -14.97 -3.15 29.84
CA LYS A 24 -15.49 -1.89 30.37
C LYS A 24 -15.94 -0.98 29.23
N SER A 25 -17.16 -0.41 29.35
CA SER A 25 -17.68 0.58 28.41
C SER A 25 -16.85 1.88 28.44
N PHE A 26 -16.37 2.34 27.28
CA PHE A 26 -15.67 3.61 27.15
C PHE A 26 -16.62 4.80 27.29
N THR A 27 -16.50 5.55 28.40
CA THR A 27 -17.31 6.74 28.67
C THR A 27 -16.55 7.99 28.22
N PRO A 28 -17.05 8.75 27.22
CA PRO A 28 -16.39 9.96 26.76
C PRO A 28 -16.62 11.12 27.74
N ASP A 29 -15.80 12.17 27.63
CA ASP A 29 -16.06 13.40 28.37
C ASP A 29 -17.43 14.00 28.01
N LYS A 30 -18.07 14.67 28.98
CA LYS A 30 -19.39 15.26 28.81
C LYS A 30 -19.43 16.30 27.68
N SER A 31 -18.35 17.05 27.47
CA SER A 31 -18.25 18.09 26.44
C SER A 31 -18.42 17.56 25.02
N VAL A 32 -18.05 16.29 24.77
CA VAL A 32 -18.14 15.65 23.44
C VAL A 32 -19.21 14.57 23.36
N SER A 33 -19.83 14.20 24.49
CA SER A 33 -20.82 13.11 24.56
C SER A 33 -21.99 13.31 23.60
N LYS A 34 -22.53 14.53 23.52
CA LYS A 34 -23.64 14.84 22.60
C LYS A 34 -23.22 14.69 21.14
N ILE A 35 -22.04 15.19 20.79
CA ILE A 35 -21.49 15.11 19.42
C ILE A 35 -21.27 13.65 19.04
N ARG A 36 -20.63 12.87 19.93
CA ARG A 36 -20.39 11.44 19.71
C ARG A 36 -21.68 10.66 19.48
N ASN A 37 -22.72 10.92 20.27
CA ASN A 37 -24.01 10.24 20.09
C ASN A 37 -24.66 10.58 18.74
N THR A 38 -24.54 11.82 18.28
CA THR A 38 -25.00 12.21 16.93
C THR A 38 -24.22 11.47 15.84
N ILE A 39 -22.89 11.42 15.94
CA ILE A 39 -22.03 10.69 14.99
C ILE A 39 -22.42 9.21 14.93
N LEU A 40 -22.53 8.57 16.10
CA LEU A 40 -22.88 7.15 16.17
C LEU A 40 -24.26 6.89 15.56
N LYS A 41 -25.24 7.76 15.81
CA LYS A 41 -26.57 7.64 15.17
C LYS A 41 -26.47 7.72 13.65
N GLY A 42 -25.77 8.72 13.11
CA GLY A 42 -25.57 8.87 11.67
C GLY A 42 -24.85 7.68 11.03
N PHE A 43 -23.83 7.14 11.70
CA PHE A 43 -23.14 5.92 11.27
C PHE A 43 -24.09 4.72 11.14
N LYS A 44 -24.96 4.48 12.13
CA LYS A 44 -25.94 3.38 12.07
C LYS A 44 -26.89 3.50 10.88
N GLU A 45 -27.23 4.73 10.51
CA GLU A 45 -28.11 5.04 9.38
C GLU A 45 -27.37 4.82 8.04
N GLN A 46 -26.14 5.33 7.90
CA GLN A 46 -25.35 5.22 6.65
C GLN A 46 -24.96 3.78 6.30
N VAL A 47 -24.45 3.01 7.27
CA VAL A 47 -24.06 1.60 7.06
C VAL A 47 -25.25 0.75 6.64
N PHE A 48 -26.46 1.08 7.10
CA PHE A 48 -27.68 0.38 6.68
C PHE A 48 -27.92 0.53 5.17
N PHE A 49 -27.73 1.73 4.61
CA PHE A 49 -27.98 2.00 3.19
C PHE A 49 -26.91 1.43 2.25
N GLU A 50 -25.64 1.42 2.65
CA GLU A 50 -24.55 0.91 1.81
C GLU A 50 -24.57 -0.62 1.64
N THR A 51 -25.15 -1.34 2.60
CA THR A 51 -25.20 -2.82 2.57
C THR A 51 -26.30 -3.43 1.69
N GLU A 52 -27.19 -2.62 1.12
CA GLU A 52 -28.30 -3.06 0.24
C GLU A 52 -28.01 -2.92 -1.27
N GLY A 53 -26.81 -2.48 -1.68
CA GLY A 53 -26.43 -2.30 -3.10
C GLY A 53 -25.55 -3.43 -3.66
N GLU A 54 -25.80 -3.86 -4.91
CA GLU A 54 -24.88 -4.75 -5.65
C GLU A 54 -23.64 -3.97 -6.13
N GLY A 55 -22.46 -4.43 -5.71
CA GLY A 55 -21.15 -3.90 -6.07
C GLY A 55 -20.67 -2.84 -5.06
N ASP A 56 -19.62 -3.16 -4.30
CA ASP A 56 -19.07 -2.26 -3.27
C ASP A 56 -18.02 -1.31 -3.87
N PRO A 57 -18.35 -0.02 -4.13
CA PRO A 57 -17.38 0.96 -4.60
C PRO A 57 -16.22 1.23 -3.62
N ILE A 58 -16.35 0.87 -2.33
CA ILE A 58 -15.30 1.04 -1.32
C ILE A 58 -14.14 0.06 -1.57
N SER A 59 -14.47 -1.17 -2.02
CA SER A 59 -13.47 -2.21 -2.32
C SER A 59 -12.47 -1.79 -3.42
N TYR A 60 -12.94 -1.13 -4.48
CA TYR A 60 -12.08 -0.63 -5.56
C TYR A 60 -11.11 0.47 -5.10
N LYS A 61 -11.60 1.39 -4.26
CA LYS A 61 -10.77 2.47 -3.69
C LYS A 61 -9.67 1.89 -2.79
N ARG A 62 -10.02 0.93 -1.94
CA ARG A 62 -9.07 0.22 -1.06
C ARG A 62 -7.98 -0.54 -1.83
N ALA A 63 -8.31 -1.18 -2.94
CA ALA A 63 -7.33 -1.87 -3.78
C ALA A 63 -6.28 -0.91 -4.35
N THR A 64 -6.72 0.29 -4.74
CA THR A 64 -5.84 1.31 -5.32
C THR A 64 -4.96 1.97 -4.25
N GLU A 65 -5.52 2.30 -3.09
CA GLU A 65 -4.77 2.76 -1.91
C GLU A 65 -3.65 1.79 -1.53
N LYS A 66 -3.96 0.50 -1.39
CA LYS A 66 -2.99 -0.55 -1.10
C LYS A 66 -1.89 -0.64 -2.16
N THR A 67 -2.21 -0.40 -3.43
CA THR A 67 -1.24 -0.41 -4.51
C THR A 67 -0.23 0.72 -4.37
N ILE A 68 -0.71 1.93 -4.06
CA ILE A 68 0.14 3.10 -3.82
C ILE A 68 1.04 2.85 -2.60
N MET A 69 0.47 2.39 -1.49
CA MET A 69 1.23 2.09 -0.27
C MET A 69 2.32 1.05 -0.53
N TYR A 70 2.04 0.02 -1.32
CA TYR A 70 3.06 -0.96 -1.72
C TYR A 70 4.19 -0.36 -2.55
N TYR A 71 3.89 0.54 -3.49
CA TYR A 71 4.93 1.20 -4.27
C TYR A 71 5.80 2.12 -3.41
N ILE A 72 5.21 2.83 -2.46
CA ILE A 72 5.95 3.65 -1.50
C ILE A 72 6.84 2.76 -0.63
N SER A 73 6.29 1.72 0.00
CA SER A 73 7.03 0.85 0.93
C SER A 73 8.13 0.04 0.26
N THR A 74 7.99 -0.25 -1.04
CA THR A 74 9.05 -0.90 -1.83
C THR A 74 10.02 0.07 -2.48
N GLY A 75 9.77 1.39 -2.42
CA GLY A 75 10.57 2.41 -3.09
C GLY A 75 10.51 2.33 -4.62
N ASN A 76 9.38 1.88 -5.18
CA ASN A 76 9.20 1.65 -6.61
C ASN A 76 8.87 2.94 -7.38
N LEU A 77 9.93 3.73 -7.64
CA LEU A 77 9.81 5.01 -8.35
C LEU A 77 9.24 4.87 -9.77
N THR A 78 9.57 3.79 -10.48
CA THR A 78 9.08 3.59 -11.85
C THR A 78 7.55 3.46 -11.89
N LYS A 79 6.97 2.71 -10.96
CA LYS A 79 5.51 2.54 -10.89
C LYS A 79 4.80 3.81 -10.43
N ILE A 80 5.40 4.56 -9.50
CA ILE A 80 4.86 5.85 -9.07
C ILE A 80 4.91 6.90 -10.19
N LEU A 81 6.01 6.99 -10.94
CA LEU A 81 6.09 7.91 -12.06
C LEU A 81 5.08 7.57 -13.16
N ALA A 82 4.96 6.30 -13.53
CA ALA A 82 3.95 5.85 -14.48
C ALA A 82 2.51 6.15 -14.00
N LEU A 83 2.26 6.02 -12.70
CA LEU A 83 0.97 6.40 -12.09
C LEU A 83 0.74 7.92 -12.19
N ILE A 84 1.73 8.73 -11.83
CA ILE A 84 1.65 10.20 -11.92
C ILE A 84 1.43 10.66 -13.36
N GLU A 85 2.12 10.05 -14.33
CA GLU A 85 2.00 10.35 -15.77
C GLU A 85 0.66 9.91 -16.36
N SER A 86 0.02 8.90 -15.77
CA SER A 86 -1.32 8.45 -16.19
C SER A 86 -2.44 9.42 -15.81
N PHE A 87 -2.15 10.41 -14.95
CA PHE A 87 -3.10 11.44 -14.59
C PHE A 87 -3.17 12.51 -15.67
N ASP A 88 -4.39 12.80 -16.16
CA ASP A 88 -4.62 13.86 -17.12
C ASP A 88 -4.26 15.23 -16.49
N PRO A 89 -3.29 15.98 -17.04
CA PRO A 89 -2.93 17.30 -16.54
C PRO A 89 -4.02 18.38 -16.76
N SER A 90 -4.96 18.12 -17.68
CA SER A 90 -6.03 19.03 -18.09
C SER A 90 -7.35 18.81 -17.34
N GLU A 91 -7.53 17.63 -16.75
CA GLU A 91 -8.60 17.41 -15.81
C GLU A 91 -8.19 18.03 -14.47
N ASN A 92 -8.72 19.24 -14.22
CA ASN A 92 -8.87 19.79 -12.86
C ASN A 92 -9.70 18.86 -11.92
N HIS A 93 -10.05 17.65 -12.36
CA HIS A 93 -10.54 16.52 -11.60
C HIS A 93 -9.42 15.62 -11.08
N TYR A 94 -8.26 16.18 -10.74
CA TYR A 94 -7.63 15.67 -9.53
C TYR A 94 -8.58 16.02 -8.37
N SER A 95 -9.57 15.15 -8.14
CA SER A 95 -10.30 15.15 -6.88
C SER A 95 -9.23 14.86 -5.83
N PRO A 96 -8.97 15.79 -4.90
CA PRO A 96 -8.06 15.52 -3.80
C PRO A 96 -8.46 14.17 -3.20
N GLY A 97 -7.58 13.18 -3.34
CA GLY A 97 -7.93 11.81 -2.99
C GLY A 97 -8.72 11.02 -4.03
N ALA A 98 -8.54 11.06 -5.35
CA ALA A 98 -9.17 10.02 -6.20
C ALA A 98 -8.92 8.55 -5.70
N PHE A 99 -7.88 8.35 -4.86
CA PHE A 99 -7.62 7.15 -4.05
C PHE A 99 -8.00 7.25 -2.55
N ASN A 100 -8.10 8.46 -1.99
CA ASN A 100 -8.44 8.75 -0.59
C ASN A 100 -9.82 9.41 -0.42
N ASP A 101 -10.65 9.47 -1.46
CA ASP A 101 -11.97 10.09 -1.56
C ASP A 101 -12.93 9.13 -0.91
N ILE A 102 -12.69 8.94 0.38
CA ILE A 102 -13.44 8.10 1.29
C ILE A 102 -14.51 9.03 1.88
N GLY A 103 -15.41 9.48 1.00
CA GLY A 103 -16.58 10.25 1.37
C GLY A 103 -16.39 11.77 1.44
N GLU A 104 -17.54 12.43 1.60
CA GLU A 104 -17.66 13.88 1.70
C GLU A 104 -17.57 14.28 3.18
N VAL A 105 -16.45 14.90 3.57
CA VAL A 105 -16.19 15.35 4.96
C VAL A 105 -16.45 16.85 5.13
N SER A 106 -16.63 17.59 4.03
CA SER A 106 -16.88 19.02 4.04
C SER A 106 -17.56 19.48 2.75
N GLU A 107 -18.62 20.29 2.88
CA GLU A 107 -19.26 20.99 1.75
C GLU A 107 -18.35 22.06 1.13
N ASN A 108 -17.35 22.56 1.88
CA ASN A 108 -16.34 23.48 1.34
C ASN A 108 -15.27 22.70 0.55
N PRO A 109 -15.07 22.98 -0.76
CA PRO A 109 -14.15 22.22 -1.60
C PRO A 109 -12.68 22.26 -1.17
N LEU A 110 -12.21 23.41 -0.66
CA LEU A 110 -10.84 23.55 -0.17
C LEU A 110 -10.62 22.74 1.13
N SER A 111 -11.59 22.77 2.03
CA SER A 111 -11.51 22.00 3.28
C SER A 111 -11.62 20.50 3.04
N GLN A 112 -12.44 20.08 2.07
CA GLN A 112 -12.45 18.71 1.55
C GLN A 112 -11.06 18.37 1.02
N ALA A 113 -10.49 19.24 0.17
CA ALA A 113 -9.17 19.01 -0.43
C ALA A 113 -8.06 18.78 0.59
N ILE A 114 -7.96 19.67 1.57
CA ILE A 114 -6.97 19.59 2.65
C ILE A 114 -7.15 18.32 3.48
N SER A 115 -8.39 17.93 3.78
CA SER A 115 -8.67 16.73 4.58
C SER A 115 -8.21 15.45 3.86
N MET A 116 -8.46 15.37 2.55
CA MET A 116 -8.02 14.24 1.72
C MET A 116 -6.49 14.22 1.54
N PHE A 117 -5.87 15.41 1.43
CA PHE A 117 -4.42 15.56 1.39
C PHE A 117 -3.77 15.01 2.66
N VAL A 118 -4.21 15.47 3.84
CA VAL A 118 -3.67 15.03 5.14
C VAL A 118 -3.84 13.52 5.34
N SER A 119 -4.99 12.97 4.94
CA SER A 119 -5.25 11.53 4.97
C SER A 119 -4.25 10.77 4.10
N GLY A 120 -4.00 11.26 2.87
CA GLY A 120 -3.00 10.70 1.98
C GLY A 120 -1.58 10.74 2.53
N ILE A 121 -1.14 11.90 3.03
CA ILE A 121 0.18 12.02 3.66
C ILE A 121 0.33 11.06 4.84
N THR A 122 -0.74 10.87 5.63
CA THR A 122 -0.73 9.92 6.74
C THR A 122 -0.48 8.49 6.25
N LEU A 123 -1.18 8.05 5.20
CA LEU A 123 -1.00 6.74 4.59
C LEU A 123 0.38 6.57 3.97
N TYR A 124 0.88 7.59 3.25
CA TYR A 124 2.22 7.58 2.66
C TYR A 124 3.30 7.45 3.73
N THR A 125 3.10 8.14 4.85
CA THR A 125 4.00 8.05 6.01
C THR A 125 4.00 6.64 6.58
N ARG A 126 2.83 6.00 6.77
CA ARG A 126 2.77 4.61 7.23
C ARG A 126 3.49 3.66 6.27
N ALA A 127 3.20 3.78 4.98
CA ALA A 127 3.83 2.96 3.95
C ALA A 127 5.36 3.15 3.93
N ALA A 128 5.86 4.37 4.10
CA ALA A 128 7.29 4.64 4.15
C ALA A 128 7.97 4.03 5.38
N LEU A 129 7.32 4.07 6.54
CA LEU A 129 7.80 3.42 7.76
C LEU A 129 7.84 1.89 7.58
N ASP A 130 6.79 1.31 7.00
CA ASP A 130 6.74 -0.12 6.66
C ASP A 130 7.84 -0.51 5.64
N GLY A 131 8.22 0.43 4.77
CA GLY A 131 9.36 0.33 3.86
C GLY A 131 10.74 0.50 4.53
N GLY A 132 10.78 0.72 5.85
CA GLY A 132 11.99 0.85 6.65
C GLY A 132 12.60 2.25 6.70
N LEU A 133 11.91 3.28 6.21
CA LEU A 133 12.36 4.67 6.35
C LEU A 133 12.35 5.06 7.84
N PRO A 134 13.40 5.70 8.39
CA PRO A 134 13.42 6.09 9.80
C PRO A 134 12.31 7.07 10.17
N ASP A 135 11.71 6.85 11.33
CA ASP A 135 10.60 7.63 11.90
C ASP A 135 10.79 9.13 11.76
N HIS A 136 11.92 9.66 12.24
CA HIS A 136 12.19 11.10 12.22
C HIS A 136 12.24 11.68 10.79
N ILE A 137 12.63 10.90 9.78
CA ILE A 137 12.63 11.34 8.38
C ILE A 137 11.21 11.31 7.82
N ALA A 138 10.48 10.20 8.02
CA ALA A 138 9.10 10.04 7.56
C ALA A 138 8.17 11.11 8.16
N TYR A 139 8.26 11.33 9.48
CA TYR A 139 7.48 12.36 10.18
C TYR A 139 7.88 13.78 9.76
N SER A 140 9.18 14.06 9.60
CA SER A 140 9.62 15.37 9.11
C SER A 140 9.06 15.67 7.72
N LEU A 141 9.10 14.70 6.80
CA LEU A 141 8.52 14.86 5.46
C LEU A 141 7.01 15.09 5.53
N SER A 142 6.29 14.28 6.31
CA SER A 142 4.86 14.42 6.58
C SER A 142 4.49 15.81 7.11
N ASP A 143 5.18 16.25 8.16
CA ASP A 143 4.91 17.52 8.83
C ASP A 143 5.09 18.70 7.88
N ASN A 144 6.12 18.68 7.03
CA ASN A 144 6.35 19.74 6.05
C ASN A 144 5.22 19.78 5.03
N TYR A 145 4.84 18.64 4.43
CA TYR A 145 3.74 18.60 3.46
C TYR A 145 2.41 19.06 4.08
N ILE A 146 2.06 18.60 5.28
CA ILE A 146 0.82 19.00 5.98
C ILE A 146 0.83 20.50 6.32
N LYS A 147 1.96 21.04 6.79
CA LYS A 147 2.07 22.48 7.09
C LYS A 147 1.82 23.33 5.85
N TYR A 148 2.39 22.94 4.70
CA TYR A 148 2.17 23.65 3.46
C TYR A 148 0.72 23.53 2.97
N SER A 149 0.11 22.34 3.07
CA SER A 149 -1.28 22.17 2.63
C SER A 149 -2.26 23.04 3.42
N LEU A 150 -2.00 23.28 4.70
CA LEU A 150 -2.83 24.15 5.55
C LEU A 150 -2.69 25.64 5.21
N MET A 151 -1.68 26.03 4.43
CA MET A 151 -1.45 27.42 3.99
C MET A 151 -1.89 27.66 2.54
N GLU A 152 -2.21 26.60 1.79
CA GLU A 152 -2.56 26.68 0.38
C GLU A 152 -4.06 26.86 0.20
N THR A 153 -4.43 27.72 -0.75
CA THR A 153 -5.83 28.02 -1.09
C THR A 153 -6.22 27.54 -2.48
N ASP A 154 -5.23 27.17 -3.30
CA ASP A 154 -5.40 26.67 -4.65
C ASP A 154 -5.42 25.14 -4.65
N ILE A 155 -6.58 24.57 -5.02
CA ILE A 155 -6.80 23.12 -5.06
C ILE A 155 -5.87 22.46 -6.09
N SER A 156 -5.62 23.08 -7.24
CA SER A 156 -4.74 22.51 -8.26
C SER A 156 -3.30 22.42 -7.74
N LYS A 157 -2.84 23.39 -6.93
CA LYS A 157 -1.53 23.29 -6.27
C LYS A 157 -1.47 22.20 -5.21
N LEU A 158 -2.53 22.03 -4.41
CA LEU A 158 -2.63 20.91 -3.46
C LEU A 158 -2.49 19.57 -4.18
N ASN A 159 -3.10 19.44 -5.35
CA ASN A 159 -3.05 18.24 -6.18
C ASN A 159 -1.64 17.97 -6.72
N HIS A 160 -0.96 19.00 -7.22
CA HIS A 160 0.45 18.88 -7.61
C HIS A 160 1.35 18.52 -6.41
N LEU A 161 1.12 19.13 -5.24
CA LEU A 161 1.85 18.80 -4.01
C LEU A 161 1.61 17.34 -3.59
N GLN A 162 0.42 16.79 -3.80
CA GLN A 162 0.13 15.39 -3.49
C GLN A 162 0.98 14.44 -4.35
N ASN A 163 1.17 14.77 -5.63
CA ASN A 163 2.04 14.01 -6.53
C ASN A 163 3.52 14.15 -6.15
N CYS A 164 3.95 15.35 -5.73
CA CYS A 164 5.29 15.56 -5.18
C CYS A 164 5.51 14.72 -3.92
N ALA A 165 4.54 14.72 -2.99
CA ALA A 165 4.63 13.92 -1.78
C ALA A 165 4.74 12.43 -2.09
N LEU A 166 3.89 11.93 -2.99
CA LEU A 166 3.92 10.55 -3.43
C LEU A 166 5.29 10.13 -3.98
N TYR A 167 5.88 10.98 -4.83
CA TYR A 167 7.24 10.78 -5.34
C TYR A 167 8.28 10.83 -4.21
N ASP A 168 8.26 11.86 -3.37
CA ASP A 168 9.28 12.09 -2.34
C ASP A 168 9.29 10.97 -1.29
N PHE A 169 8.14 10.54 -0.79
CA PHE A 169 8.07 9.41 0.15
C PHE A 169 8.67 8.15 -0.46
N THR A 170 8.32 7.85 -1.71
CA THR A 170 8.84 6.69 -2.45
C THR A 170 10.36 6.81 -2.68
N TYR A 171 10.83 8.01 -3.03
CA TYR A 171 12.24 8.29 -3.23
C TYR A 171 13.04 8.11 -1.95
N GLN A 172 12.56 8.64 -0.82
CA GLN A 172 13.24 8.50 0.46
C GLN A 172 13.35 7.03 0.88
N VAL A 173 12.29 6.24 0.71
CA VAL A 173 12.34 4.79 0.96
C VAL A 173 13.37 4.10 0.06
N SER A 174 13.32 4.37 -1.24
CA SER A 174 14.25 3.80 -2.23
C SER A 174 15.71 4.14 -1.92
N ALA A 175 15.97 5.42 -1.61
CA ALA A 175 17.30 5.92 -1.28
C ALA A 175 17.81 5.36 0.05
N TYR A 176 16.92 5.18 1.03
CA TYR A 176 17.26 4.66 2.35
C TYR A 176 17.54 3.16 2.35
N LYS A 177 16.68 2.35 1.71
CA LYS A 177 16.76 0.88 1.68
C LYS A 177 18.12 0.37 1.19
N TYR A 178 18.73 1.08 0.26
CA TYR A 178 20.04 0.75 -0.29
C TYR A 178 21.13 1.76 0.08
N ARG A 179 20.92 2.64 1.06
CA ARG A 179 21.84 3.77 1.34
C ARG A 179 23.28 3.31 1.58
N SER A 180 23.44 2.26 2.37
CA SER A 180 24.73 1.64 2.72
C SER A 180 25.36 0.82 1.59
N CYS A 181 24.60 0.49 0.55
CA CYS A 181 25.09 -0.33 -0.56
C CYS A 181 25.96 0.49 -1.54
N GLY A 182 26.93 -0.18 -2.13
CA GLY A 182 27.73 0.30 -3.24
C GLY A 182 26.90 0.46 -4.52
N LEU A 183 27.49 1.17 -5.49
CA LEU A 183 26.83 1.49 -6.77
C LEU A 183 26.32 0.24 -7.51
N TYR A 184 27.09 -0.85 -7.50
CA TYR A 184 26.75 -2.06 -8.24
C TYR A 184 25.55 -2.80 -7.64
N VAL A 185 25.49 -2.92 -6.31
CA VAL A 185 24.33 -3.51 -5.61
C VAL A 185 23.08 -2.67 -5.85
N LYS A 186 23.19 -1.33 -5.77
CA LYS A 186 22.09 -0.40 -6.11
C LYS A 186 21.55 -0.63 -7.52
N LYS A 187 22.44 -0.68 -8.53
CA LYS A 187 22.05 -0.94 -9.93
C LYS A 187 21.35 -2.30 -10.09
N CYS A 188 21.85 -3.34 -9.43
CA CYS A 188 21.21 -4.66 -9.47
C CYS A 188 19.82 -4.62 -8.82
N CYS A 189 19.68 -4.01 -7.64
CA CYS A 189 18.39 -3.92 -6.95
C CYS A 189 17.36 -3.13 -7.77
N GLU A 190 17.77 -2.02 -8.37
CA GLU A 190 16.94 -1.22 -9.27
C GLU A 190 16.47 -2.04 -10.48
N TYR A 191 17.38 -2.76 -11.13
CA TYR A 191 17.03 -3.65 -12.24
C TYR A 191 16.04 -4.75 -11.82
N ILE A 192 16.33 -5.44 -10.71
CA ILE A 192 15.45 -6.50 -10.20
C ILE A 192 14.03 -5.97 -9.93
N SER A 193 13.91 -4.80 -9.32
CA SER A 193 12.60 -4.19 -9.01
C SER A 193 11.76 -3.88 -10.26
N ARG A 194 12.41 -3.60 -11.40
CA ARG A 194 11.76 -3.28 -12.68
C ARG A 194 11.37 -4.51 -13.49
N HIS A 195 12.08 -5.62 -13.32
CA HIS A 195 11.96 -6.83 -14.14
C HIS A 195 11.39 -8.03 -13.36
N LEU A 196 10.61 -7.81 -12.29
CA LEU A 196 10.03 -8.89 -11.47
C LEU A 196 9.16 -9.88 -12.26
N HIS A 197 8.59 -9.42 -13.38
CA HIS A 197 7.74 -10.23 -14.27
C HIS A 197 8.52 -11.09 -15.27
N GLU A 198 9.85 -10.99 -15.25
CA GLU A 198 10.74 -11.69 -16.17
C GLU A 198 11.62 -12.69 -15.43
N LYS A 199 12.20 -13.61 -16.18
CA LYS A 199 13.23 -14.51 -15.64
C LYS A 199 14.55 -13.73 -15.52
N ILE A 200 14.85 -13.26 -14.31
CA ILE A 200 16.12 -12.60 -14.00
C ILE A 200 17.18 -13.65 -13.66
N THR A 201 18.34 -13.56 -14.32
CA THR A 201 19.51 -14.41 -14.10
C THR A 201 20.70 -13.60 -13.59
N LEU A 202 21.71 -14.29 -13.05
CA LEU A 202 22.94 -13.65 -12.60
C LEU A 202 23.73 -13.03 -13.78
N SER A 203 23.62 -13.62 -14.97
CA SER A 203 24.18 -13.09 -16.22
C SER A 203 23.56 -11.74 -16.60
N ASP A 204 22.27 -11.53 -16.34
CA ASP A 204 21.61 -10.24 -16.61
C ASP A 204 22.20 -9.15 -15.71
N LEU A 205 22.38 -9.46 -14.42
CA LEU A 205 23.03 -8.56 -13.45
C LEU A 205 24.50 -8.27 -13.82
N SER A 206 25.21 -9.28 -14.32
CA SER A 206 26.57 -9.14 -14.86
C SER A 206 26.61 -8.17 -16.03
N SER A 207 25.67 -8.30 -16.96
CA SER A 207 25.60 -7.48 -18.17
C SER A 207 25.33 -6.00 -17.87
N ILE A 208 24.40 -5.69 -16.95
CA ILE A 208 24.07 -4.29 -16.63
C ILE A 208 25.16 -3.58 -15.79
N THR A 209 25.97 -4.35 -15.05
CA THR A 209 27.03 -3.78 -14.19
C THR A 209 28.40 -3.81 -14.83
N GLY A 210 28.60 -4.62 -15.87
CA GLY A 210 29.91 -4.88 -16.47
C GLY A 210 30.85 -5.64 -15.52
N LYS A 211 30.32 -6.40 -14.57
CA LYS A 211 31.07 -7.16 -13.56
C LYS A 211 30.77 -8.63 -13.64
N SER A 212 31.75 -9.47 -13.28
CA SER A 212 31.55 -10.91 -13.30
C SER A 212 30.47 -11.36 -12.31
N GLU A 213 29.80 -12.46 -12.63
CA GLU A 213 28.78 -13.09 -11.77
C GLU A 213 29.29 -13.41 -10.36
N GLY A 214 30.55 -13.86 -10.25
CA GLY A 214 31.21 -14.12 -8.97
C GLY A 214 31.42 -12.86 -8.14
N TYR A 215 31.76 -11.74 -8.77
CA TYR A 215 31.87 -10.45 -8.09
C TYR A 215 30.51 -9.99 -7.56
N ILE A 216 29.45 -10.10 -8.38
CA ILE A 216 28.09 -9.73 -7.99
C ILE A 216 27.61 -10.58 -6.81
N SER A 217 27.82 -11.90 -6.86
CA SER A 217 27.43 -12.79 -5.77
C SER A 217 28.12 -12.40 -4.46
N LYS A 218 29.43 -12.09 -4.54
CA LYS A 218 30.23 -11.66 -3.39
C LYS A 218 29.70 -10.37 -2.78
N ILE A 219 29.50 -9.30 -3.58
CA ILE A 219 29.03 -8.01 -3.04
C ILE A 219 27.59 -8.08 -2.50
N PHE A 220 26.74 -8.97 -3.02
CA PHE A 220 25.41 -9.21 -2.47
C PHE A 220 25.49 -9.87 -1.08
N GLU A 221 26.34 -10.89 -0.91
CA GLU A 221 26.56 -11.50 0.40
C GLU A 221 27.21 -10.51 1.40
N GLU A 222 28.14 -9.67 0.95
CA GLU A 222 28.83 -8.68 1.79
C GLU A 222 27.93 -7.50 2.21
N GLU A 223 27.10 -6.98 1.29
CA GLU A 223 26.34 -5.75 1.52
C GLU A 223 24.87 -5.98 1.92
N LEU A 224 24.26 -7.09 1.48
CA LEU A 224 22.85 -7.42 1.73
C LEU A 224 22.67 -8.68 2.57
N SER A 225 23.76 -9.39 2.91
CA SER A 225 23.73 -10.66 3.65
C SER A 225 22.85 -11.74 2.99
N GLU A 226 22.62 -11.65 1.68
CA GLU A 226 21.86 -12.64 0.93
C GLU A 226 22.39 -12.79 -0.50
N ARG A 227 22.15 -13.96 -1.11
CA ARG A 227 22.57 -14.23 -2.49
C ARG A 227 21.62 -13.56 -3.50
N PRO A 228 22.09 -13.18 -4.71
CA PRO A 228 21.24 -12.55 -5.72
C PRO A 228 19.97 -13.33 -6.05
N SER A 229 20.05 -14.67 -6.15
CA SER A 229 18.89 -15.52 -6.43
C SER A 229 17.86 -15.59 -5.29
N VAL A 230 18.32 -15.42 -4.04
CA VAL A 230 17.45 -15.34 -2.86
C VAL A 230 16.76 -13.98 -2.86
N PHE A 231 17.52 -12.90 -3.07
CA PHE A 231 17.00 -11.54 -3.19
C PHE A 231 15.91 -11.43 -4.26
N ILE A 232 16.17 -11.89 -5.50
CA ILE A 232 15.20 -11.86 -6.61
C ILE A 232 13.90 -12.57 -6.22
N ARG A 233 14.01 -13.78 -5.67
CA ARG A 233 12.85 -14.56 -5.24
C ARG A 233 12.09 -13.84 -4.12
N ASN A 234 12.79 -13.26 -3.15
CA ASN A 234 12.18 -12.53 -2.05
C ASN A 234 11.38 -11.32 -2.54
N GLN A 235 11.91 -10.56 -3.49
CA GLN A 235 11.21 -9.44 -4.12
C GLN A 235 9.97 -9.89 -4.91
N LYS A 236 10.06 -11.01 -5.65
CA LYS A 236 8.91 -11.60 -6.34
C LYS A 236 7.83 -12.07 -5.36
N LEU A 237 8.20 -12.67 -4.24
CA LEU A 237 7.26 -13.12 -3.21
C LEU A 237 6.60 -11.95 -2.46
N GLU A 238 7.31 -10.83 -2.28
CA GLU A 238 6.74 -9.57 -1.76
C GLU A 238 5.66 -9.03 -2.70
N TYR A 239 5.96 -8.94 -3.99
CA TYR A 239 4.96 -8.57 -4.99
C TYR A 239 3.77 -9.54 -5.02
N ALA A 240 4.04 -10.85 -4.94
CA ALA A 240 2.99 -11.86 -4.97
C ALA A 240 2.04 -11.72 -3.77
N ALA A 241 2.57 -11.50 -2.58
CA ALA A 241 1.75 -11.32 -1.38
C ALA A 241 0.82 -10.13 -1.55
N HIS A 242 1.36 -8.99 -2.01
CA HIS A 242 0.56 -7.81 -2.31
C HIS A 242 -0.54 -8.08 -3.35
N ALA A 243 -0.19 -8.67 -4.50
CA ALA A 243 -1.15 -8.96 -5.56
C ALA A 243 -2.31 -9.87 -5.09
N LEU A 244 -2.05 -10.80 -4.17
CA LEU A 244 -3.08 -11.67 -3.59
C LEU A 244 -4.05 -10.94 -2.65
N GLU A 245 -3.67 -9.77 -2.12
CA GLU A 245 -4.54 -8.98 -1.26
C GLU A 245 -5.49 -8.06 -2.02
N ILE A 246 -5.11 -7.67 -3.23
CA ILE A 246 -5.81 -6.62 -3.99
C ILE A 246 -6.40 -7.11 -5.31
N THR A 247 -6.11 -8.34 -5.73
CA THR A 247 -6.60 -8.90 -6.99
C THR A 247 -7.14 -10.32 -6.83
N ASP A 248 -8.03 -10.69 -7.76
CA ASP A 248 -8.54 -12.05 -7.88
C ASP A 248 -7.66 -13.00 -8.70
N ILE A 249 -6.41 -12.61 -9.00
CA ILE A 249 -5.49 -13.43 -9.79
C ILE A 249 -5.36 -14.86 -9.23
N SER A 250 -5.34 -15.85 -10.12
CA SER A 250 -5.15 -17.24 -9.73
C SER A 250 -3.70 -17.49 -9.29
N ILE A 251 -3.49 -18.44 -8.37
CA ILE A 251 -2.15 -18.79 -7.87
C ILE A 251 -1.22 -19.24 -9.01
N SER A 252 -1.74 -19.97 -10.00
CA SER A 252 -1.00 -20.37 -11.19
C SER A 252 -0.65 -19.18 -12.08
N SER A 253 -1.61 -18.30 -12.37
CA SER A 253 -1.36 -17.10 -13.18
C SER A 253 -0.34 -16.18 -12.52
N LEU A 254 -0.37 -16.04 -11.19
CA LEU A 254 0.60 -15.23 -10.45
C LEU A 254 2.01 -15.85 -10.45
N SER A 255 2.09 -17.19 -10.34
CA SER A 255 3.35 -17.92 -10.50
C SER A 255 3.97 -17.68 -11.88
N ASP A 256 3.15 -17.76 -12.93
CA ASP A 256 3.58 -17.55 -14.32
C ASP A 256 3.96 -16.08 -14.57
N LEU A 257 3.15 -15.13 -14.09
CA LEU A 257 3.39 -13.68 -14.17
C LEU A 257 4.72 -13.28 -13.53
N LEU A 258 5.12 -13.98 -12.47
CA LEU A 258 6.39 -13.74 -11.76
C LEU A 258 7.50 -14.67 -12.23
N ALA A 259 7.32 -15.38 -13.33
CA ALA A 259 8.30 -16.27 -13.94
C ALA A 259 8.94 -17.26 -12.95
N PHE A 260 8.13 -17.84 -12.05
CA PHE A 260 8.57 -18.96 -11.22
C PHE A 260 8.68 -20.24 -12.08
N PRO A 261 9.61 -21.17 -11.76
CA PRO A 261 9.79 -22.39 -12.56
C PRO A 261 8.56 -23.32 -12.59
N SER A 262 7.72 -23.25 -11.57
CA SER A 262 6.44 -23.96 -11.48
C SER A 262 5.60 -23.38 -10.36
N THR A 263 4.28 -23.56 -10.44
CA THR A 263 3.33 -23.21 -9.36
C THR A 263 3.70 -23.90 -8.03
N SER A 264 4.17 -25.14 -8.09
CA SER A 264 4.61 -25.88 -6.89
C SER A 264 5.84 -25.24 -6.22
N ALA A 265 6.80 -24.76 -7.01
CA ALA A 265 7.96 -24.04 -6.50
C ALA A 265 7.52 -22.70 -5.88
N PHE A 266 6.64 -21.96 -6.54
CA PHE A 266 6.06 -20.71 -6.01
C PHE A 266 5.39 -20.93 -4.64
N ILE A 267 4.48 -21.90 -4.53
CA ILE A 267 3.78 -22.22 -3.27
C ILE A 267 4.77 -22.58 -2.16
N THR A 268 5.78 -23.39 -2.49
CA THR A 268 6.81 -23.81 -1.53
C THR A 268 7.57 -22.61 -0.98
N TYR A 269 8.07 -21.74 -1.86
CA TYR A 269 8.83 -20.57 -1.45
C TYR A 269 7.98 -19.52 -0.74
N PHE A 270 6.73 -19.34 -1.16
CA PHE A 270 5.80 -18.44 -0.48
C PHE A 270 5.54 -18.91 0.95
N ARG A 271 5.26 -20.21 1.15
CA ARG A 271 5.06 -20.78 2.48
C ARG A 271 6.32 -20.69 3.35
N GLN A 272 7.51 -20.86 2.78
CA GLN A 272 8.76 -20.68 3.50
C GLN A 272 8.93 -19.25 4.02
N LYS A 273 8.50 -18.24 3.25
CA LYS A 273 8.62 -16.82 3.62
C LYS A 273 7.53 -16.35 4.59
N TYR A 274 6.27 -16.72 4.34
CA TYR A 274 5.11 -16.17 5.06
C TYR A 274 4.46 -17.17 6.05
N GLY A 275 4.95 -18.41 6.13
CA GLY A 275 4.43 -19.44 7.03
C GLY A 275 3.15 -20.14 6.54
N VAL A 276 2.41 -19.53 5.61
CA VAL A 276 1.14 -20.03 5.05
C VAL A 276 1.21 -20.16 3.53
N THR A 277 0.33 -20.96 2.94
CA THR A 277 0.25 -21.08 1.47
C THR A 277 -0.34 -19.81 0.84
N PRO A 278 -0.05 -19.53 -0.45
CA PRO A 278 -0.67 -18.41 -1.18
C PRO A 278 -2.20 -18.40 -1.12
N HIS A 279 -2.82 -19.59 -1.14
CA HIS A 279 -4.27 -19.72 -1.09
C HIS A 279 -4.83 -19.35 0.29
N GLU A 280 -4.19 -19.81 1.37
CA GLU A 280 -4.55 -19.44 2.75
C GLU A 280 -4.35 -17.94 2.98
N TYR A 281 -3.24 -17.38 2.49
CA TYR A 281 -2.95 -15.95 2.52
C TYR A 281 -4.08 -15.16 1.84
N LYS A 282 -4.40 -15.48 0.58
CA LYS A 282 -5.50 -14.85 -0.18
C LYS A 282 -6.85 -14.94 0.53
N THR A 283 -7.16 -16.10 1.12
CA THR A 283 -8.42 -16.34 1.83
C THR A 283 -8.56 -15.47 3.10
N THR A 284 -7.45 -15.02 3.66
CA THR A 284 -7.46 -14.14 4.84
C THR A 284 -7.91 -12.73 4.47
N PHE A 285 -7.55 -12.24 3.29
CA PHE A 285 -7.89 -10.89 2.82
C PHE A 285 -9.16 -10.81 1.99
N SER A 286 -9.55 -11.89 1.30
CA SER A 286 -10.82 -11.96 0.53
C SER A 286 -12.08 -12.13 1.41
N ARG A 287 -11.92 -12.14 2.74
CA ARG A 287 -13.02 -12.18 3.73
C ARG A 287 -13.22 -10.84 4.46
N LEU A 288 -12.47 -9.81 4.08
CA LEU A 288 -12.54 -8.44 4.59
C LEU A 288 -12.98 -7.49 3.47
#